data_AF-A0A1N5WC80-F1
#
_entry.id   AF-A0A1N5WC80-F1
#
_cell.length_a   1.000
_cell.length_b   1.000
_cell.length_c   1.000
_cell.angle_alpha   90.00
_cell.angle_beta   90.00
_cell.angle_gamma   90.00
#
_symmetry.space_group_name_H-M   'P 1'
#
loop_
_entity.id
_entity.type
_entity.pdbx_description
1 polymer ?
#
loop_
_entity_poly.entity_id
_entity_poly.type
_entity_poly.pdbx_seq_one_letter_code
_entity_poly.pdbx_strand_id
1 'polypeptide(L)'
;MIFTIITIIFAIILVVLAAISVEQKDIVRSIIFLMAFLFVLSANFIFLGATLVGAIELLVYVGAVSALLVFTMMITGGKEIE
;
A
#
# COMPACT_ATOMS: atom_id res chain seq x y z
N MET A 1 23.69 8.37 -9.34
CA MET A 1 23.83 8.19 -7.88
C MET A 1 22.58 8.62 -7.12
N ILE A 2 22.11 9.87 -7.25
CA ILE A 2 20.91 10.34 -6.53
C ILE A 2 19.65 9.50 -6.80
N PHE A 3 19.42 9.14 -8.08
CA PHE A 3 18.28 8.32 -8.48
C PHE A 3 18.28 6.95 -7.77
N THR A 4 19.43 6.27 -7.76
CA THR A 4 19.61 4.98 -7.10
C THR A 4 19.34 5.06 -5.59
N ILE A 5 19.81 6.13 -4.93
CA ILE A 5 19.59 6.35 -3.50
C ILE A 5 18.09 6.50 -3.21
N ILE A 6 17.38 7.30 -4.00
CA ILE A 6 15.93 7.50 -3.84
C ILE A 6 15.17 6.18 -4.06
N THR A 7 15.52 5.41 -5.10
CA THR A 7 14.91 4.10 -5.34
C THR A 7 15.15 3.12 -4.20
N ILE A 8 16.34 3.11 -3.60
CA ILE A 8 16.64 2.28 -2.42
C ILE A 8 15.77 2.69 -1.22
N ILE A 9 15.58 3.99 -1.00
CA ILE A 9 14.70 4.49 0.07
C ILE A 9 13.26 3.98 -0.14
N PHE A 10 12.73 4.11 -1.36
CA PHE A 10 11.42 3.56 -1.70
C PHE A 10 11.34 2.05 -1.44
N ALA A 11 12.35 1.29 -1.85
CA ALA A 11 12.38 -0.15 -1.66
C ALA A 11 12.36 -0.53 -0.16
N ILE A 12 13.14 0.14 0.67
CA ILE A 12 13.15 -0.08 2.12
C ILE A 12 11.77 0.21 2.71
N ILE A 13 11.16 1.35 2.34
CA ILE A 13 9.83 1.74 2.83
C ILE A 13 8.77 0.69 2.42
N LEU A 14 8.80 0.24 1.15
CA LEU A 14 7.88 -0.76 0.63
C LEU A 14 8.02 -2.10 1.37
N VAL A 15 9.24 -2.57 1.61
CA VAL A 15 9.48 -3.82 2.35
C VAL A 15 8.97 -3.72 3.78
N VAL A 16 9.25 -2.61 4.47
CA VAL A 16 8.80 -2.40 5.85
C VAL A 16 7.27 -2.32 5.93
N LEU A 17 6.63 -1.57 5.04
CA LEU A 17 5.16 -1.48 5.00
C LEU A 17 4.50 -2.82 4.67
N ALA A 18 5.08 -3.60 3.75
CA ALA A 18 4.58 -4.92 3.41
C ALA A 18 4.69 -5.89 4.61
N ALA A 19 5.85 -5.91 5.28
CA ALA A 19 6.06 -6.75 6.47
C ALA A 19 5.07 -6.39 7.58
N ILE A 20 4.92 -5.10 7.89
CA ILE A 20 3.96 -4.65 8.90
C ILE A 20 2.53 -5.01 8.47
N SER A 21 2.16 -4.84 7.20
CA SER A 21 0.80 -5.16 6.75
C SER A 21 0.42 -6.62 6.99
N VAL A 22 1.35 -7.56 6.83
CA VAL A 22 1.07 -9.00 7.04
C VAL A 22 1.21 -9.48 8.48
N GLU A 23 2.02 -8.79 9.30
CA GLU A 23 2.23 -9.16 10.71
C GLU A 23 1.16 -8.60 11.66
N GLN A 24 0.35 -7.65 11.21
CA GLN A 24 -0.67 -7.03 12.05
C GLN A 24 -1.87 -7.95 12.27
N LYS A 25 -2.12 -8.26 13.55
CA LYS A 25 -3.29 -9.02 14.00
C LYS A 25 -4.62 -8.30 13.79
N ASP A 26 -4.57 -6.97 13.86
CA ASP A 26 -5.74 -6.15 13.64
C ASP A 26 -5.92 -5.92 12.13
N ILE A 27 -6.98 -6.50 11.55
CA ILE A 27 -7.30 -6.41 10.13
C ILE A 27 -7.42 -4.94 9.69
N VAL A 28 -7.94 -4.06 10.55
CA VAL A 28 -8.05 -2.62 10.24
C VAL A 28 -6.68 -2.01 10.07
N ARG A 29 -5.75 -2.31 10.98
CA ARG A 29 -4.37 -1.81 10.90
C ARG A 29 -3.64 -2.41 9.70
N SER A 30 -3.81 -3.70 9.45
CA SER A 30 -3.26 -4.39 8.28
C SER A 30 -3.65 -3.69 6.97
N ILE A 31 -4.94 -3.34 6.80
CA ILE A 31 -5.46 -2.61 5.64
C ILE A 31 -4.87 -1.19 5.56
N ILE A 32 -4.73 -0.48 6.68
CA ILE A 32 -4.13 0.86 6.69
C ILE A 32 -2.67 0.82 6.21
N PHE A 33 -1.88 -0.16 6.67
CA PHE A 33 -0.50 -0.32 6.21
C PHE A 33 -0.43 -0.76 4.74
N LEU A 34 -1.38 -1.58 4.28
CA LEU A 34 -1.52 -1.93 2.86
C LEU A 34 -1.82 -0.69 2.01
N MET A 35 -2.70 0.20 2.46
CA MET A 35 -2.99 1.46 1.77
C MET A 35 -1.76 2.34 1.64
N ALA A 36 -0.98 2.47 2.72
CA ALA A 36 0.28 3.20 2.70
C ALA A 36 1.30 2.55 1.75
N PHE A 37 1.38 1.22 1.70
CA PHE A 37 2.23 0.50 0.75
C PHE A 37 1.86 0.83 -0.70
N LEU A 38 0.58 0.71 -1.05
CA LEU A 38 0.06 0.99 -2.40
C LEU A 38 0.33 2.45 -2.80
N PHE A 39 0.11 3.40 -1.89
CA PHE A 39 0.42 4.81 -2.14
C PHE A 39 1.90 5.07 -2.43
N VAL A 40 2.80 4.44 -1.67
CA VAL A 40 4.25 4.54 -1.91
C VAL A 40 4.64 3.86 -3.22
N LEU A 41 3.95 2.78 -3.61
CA LEU A 41 4.16 2.09 -4.87
C LEU A 41 3.75 2.99 -6.06
N SER A 42 2.61 3.68 -5.96
CA SER A 42 2.21 4.72 -6.91
C SER A 42 3.31 5.75 -7.14
N ALA A 43 3.81 6.32 -6.02
CA ALA A 43 4.84 7.35 -6.04
C ALA A 43 6.14 6.82 -6.67
N ASN A 44 6.47 5.54 -6.44
CA ASN A 44 7.61 4.89 -7.07
C ASN A 44 7.43 4.79 -8.59
N PHE A 45 6.26 4.37 -9.08
CA PHE A 45 6.00 4.33 -10.53
C PHE A 45 6.09 5.71 -11.18
N ILE A 46 5.55 6.74 -10.54
CA ILE A 46 5.65 8.12 -11.03
C ILE A 46 7.12 8.56 -11.06
N PHE A 47 7.89 8.26 -10.01
CA PHE A 47 9.32 8.59 -9.94
C PHE A 47 10.16 7.88 -11.02
N LEU A 48 9.81 6.64 -11.38
CA LEU A 48 10.47 5.89 -12.45
C LEU A 48 10.10 6.37 -13.87
N GLY A 49 9.21 7.36 -14.00
CA GLY A 49 8.73 7.89 -15.28
C GLY A 49 7.52 7.13 -15.85
N ALA A 50 6.98 6.16 -15.11
CA ALA A 50 5.78 5.41 -15.48
C ALA A 50 4.51 6.12 -14.96
N THR A 51 4.35 7.41 -15.28
CA THR A 51 3.31 8.28 -14.72
C THR A 51 1.89 7.75 -14.94
N LEU A 52 1.59 7.22 -16.14
CA LEU A 52 0.28 6.65 -16.44
C LEU A 52 -0.02 5.44 -15.54
N VAL A 53 0.96 4.56 -15.35
CA VAL A 53 0.82 3.36 -14.50
C VAL A 53 0.63 3.78 -13.05
N GLY A 54 1.43 4.73 -12.55
CA GLY A 54 1.30 5.24 -11.19
C GLY A 54 -0.06 5.93 -10.94
N ALA A 55 -0.58 6.69 -11.90
CA ALA A 55 -1.89 7.33 -11.78
C ALA A 55 -3.04 6.30 -11.75
N ILE A 56 -2.97 5.26 -12.58
CA ILE A 56 -3.95 4.17 -12.58
C ILE A 56 -3.86 3.36 -11.28
N GLU A 57 -2.65 3.05 -10.81
CA GLU A 57 -2.39 2.38 -9.53
C GLU A 57 -3.06 3.16 -8.38
N LEU A 58 -2.85 4.49 -8.33
CA LEU A 58 -3.43 5.34 -7.30
C LEU A 58 -4.97 5.33 -7.36
N LEU A 59 -5.54 5.42 -8.56
CA LEU A 59 -7.00 5.45 -8.74
C LEU A 59 -7.65 4.11 -8.38
N VAL A 60 -7.08 3.01 -8.87
CA VAL A 60 -7.69 1.68 -8.77
C VAL A 60 -7.36 1.02 -7.44
N TYR A 61 -6.08 0.95 -7.05
CA TYR A 61 -5.69 0.21 -5.85
C TYR A 61 -5.83 1.04 -4.58
N VAL A 62 -5.27 2.24 -4.57
CA VAL A 62 -5.40 3.14 -3.40
C VAL A 62 -6.84 3.67 -3.28
N GLY A 63 -7.49 4.03 -4.38
CA GLY A 63 -8.86 4.53 -4.36
C GLY A 63 -9.93 3.44 -4.20
N ALA A 64 -10.09 2.58 -5.21
CA ALA A 64 -11.23 1.67 -5.27
C ALA A 64 -11.03 0.39 -4.42
N VAL A 65 -9.93 -0.34 -4.61
CA VAL A 65 -9.72 -1.65 -3.95
C VAL A 65 -9.59 -1.49 -2.45
N SER A 66 -8.82 -0.51 -1.98
CA SER A 66 -8.68 -0.28 -0.53
C SER A 66 -10.00 0.10 0.14
N ALA A 67 -10.82 0.94 -0.50
CA ALA A 67 -12.14 1.30 0.00
C ALA A 67 -13.05 0.07 0.11
N LEU A 68 -13.02 -0.81 -0.90
CA LEU A 68 -13.74 -2.09 -0.85
C LEU A 68 -13.27 -2.97 0.31
N LEU A 69 -11.95 -3.07 0.55
CA LEU A 69 -11.42 -3.81 1.69
C LEU A 69 -11.91 -3.25 3.03
N VAL A 70 -11.91 -1.93 3.19
CA VAL A 70 -12.42 -1.26 4.38
C VAL A 70 -13.93 -1.53 4.55
N PHE A 71 -14.73 -1.41 3.49
CA PHE A 71 -16.16 -1.71 3.56
C PHE A 71 -16.44 -3.16 3.92
N THR A 72 -15.74 -4.11 3.30
CA THR A 72 -15.87 -5.53 3.64
C THR A 72 -15.49 -5.77 5.10
N MET A 73 -14.40 -5.18 5.56
CA MET A 73 -13.99 -5.27 6.97
C MET A 73 -15.06 -4.73 7.93
N MET A 74 -15.67 -3.59 7.61
CA MET A 74 -16.74 -3.02 8.44
C MET A 74 -17.96 -3.95 8.54
N ILE A 75 -18.21 -4.78 7.51
CA ILE A 75 -19.28 -5.77 7.50
C ILE A 75 -18.89 -7.03 8.29
N THR A 76 -17.63 -7.46 8.20
CA THR A 76 -17.14 -8.70 8.85
C THR A 76 -16.67 -8.50 10.29
N GLY A 77 -16.55 -7.26 10.75
CA GLY A 77 -16.21 -6.92 12.14
C GLY A 77 -14.72 -6.93 12.46
N GLY A 78 -13.84 -7.10 11.46
CA GLY A 78 -12.40 -6.87 11.56
C GLY A 78 -11.64 -7.71 12.60
N LYS A 79 -12.26 -8.75 13.16
CA LYS A 79 -11.62 -9.64 14.14
C LYS A 79 -10.92 -10.78 13.42
N GLU A 80 -9.63 -10.89 13.68
CA GLU A 80 -8.87 -12.10 13.38
C GLU A 80 -9.43 -13.24 14.24
N ILE A 81 -9.86 -14.31 13.58
CA ILE A 81 -10.30 -15.54 14.22
C ILE A 81 -9.03 -16.39 14.33
N GLU A 82 -8.48 -16.53 15.53
CA GLU A 82 -7.35 -17.45 15.80
C GLU A 82 -7.69 -18.89 15.41
#